data_AF-A0AA43DIM7-F1
#
_entry.id   AF-A0AA43DIM7-F1
#
_cell.length_a   1.000
_cell.length_b   1.000
_cell.length_c   1.000
_cell.angle_alpha   90.00
_cell.angle_beta   90.00
_cell.angle_gamma   90.00
#
_symmetry.space_group_name_H-M   'P 1'
#
loop_
_entity.id
_entity.type
_entity.pdbx_description
1 polymer ?
#
loop_
_entity_poly.entity_id
_entity_poly.type
_entity_poly.pdbx_seq_one_letter_code
_entity_poly.pdbx_strand_id
1 'polypeptide(L)' 'MPWTSLQDHDKKSRLLAALSDAKGSRTEAAKRLGVSRATLYRRLVELNIQPR' A
#
# COMPACT_ATOMS: atom_id res chain seq x y z
N MET A 1 18.35 -8.53 -17.75
CA MET A 1 18.19 -7.08 -17.52
C MET A 1 17.07 -6.87 -16.50
N PRO A 2 17.34 -6.58 -15.22
CA PRO A 2 16.26 -6.43 -14.24
C PRO A 2 15.97 -4.94 -14.00
N TRP A 3 14.99 -4.39 -14.72
CA TRP A 3 14.49 -3.03 -14.49
C TRP A 3 13.26 -2.98 -13.57
N THR A 4 13.01 -4.02 -12.77
CA THR A 4 11.71 -4.18 -12.10
C THR A 4 11.65 -3.55 -10.71
N SER A 5 12.76 -3.03 -10.16
CA SER A 5 12.82 -2.66 -8.73
C SER A 5 12.26 -1.27 -8.39
N LEU A 6 12.37 -0.29 -9.30
CA LEU A 6 11.98 1.10 -9.02
C LEU A 6 10.46 1.29 -8.88
N GLN A 7 9.68 0.58 -9.70
CA GLN A 7 8.21 0.70 -9.65
C GLN A 7 7.63 0.14 -8.35
N ASP A 8 8.23 -0.90 -7.80
CA ASP A 8 7.72 -1.52 -6.58
C ASP A 8 8.10 -0.72 -5.33
N HIS A 9 9.26 -0.06 -5.36
CA HIS A 9 9.67 0.85 -4.30
C HIS A 9 8.75 2.07 -4.19
N ASP A 10 8.34 2.64 -5.33
CA ASP A 10 7.40 3.76 -5.38
C ASP A 10 5.99 3.36 -4.92
N LYS A 11 5.52 2.17 -5.32
CA LYS A 11 4.22 1.64 -4.88
C LYS A 11 4.20 1.43 -3.37
N LYS A 12 5.26 0.85 -2.81
CA LYS A 12 5.39 0.63 -1.36
C LYS A 12 5.41 1.96 -0.61
N SER A 13 6.18 2.94 -1.09
CA SER A 13 6.29 4.27 -0.47
C SER A 13 4.96 5.00 -0.46
N ARG A 14 4.20 4.99 -1.57
CA ARG A 14 2.85 5.57 -1.64
C ARG A 14 1.86 4.86 -0.72
N LEU A 15 1.95 3.53 -0.61
CA LEU A 15 1.10 2.75 0.28
C LEU A 15 1.38 3.09 1.76
N LEU A 16 2.65 3.16 2.14
CA LEU A 16 3.07 3.52 3.50
C LEU A 16 2.68 4.96 3.85
N ALA A 17 2.85 5.90 2.93
CA ALA A 17 2.39 7.28 3.11
C ALA A 17 0.88 7.32 3.37
N ALA A 18 0.09 6.63 2.54
CA ALA A 18 -1.37 6.56 2.73
C ALA A 18 -1.78 5.89 4.04
N LEU A 19 -1.05 4.87 4.51
CA LEU A 19 -1.29 4.22 5.80
C LEU A 19 -0.94 5.11 6.99
N SER A 20 0.18 5.82 6.90
CA SER A 20 0.63 6.81 7.91
C SER A 20 -0.40 7.93 8.04
N ASP A 21 -0.80 8.49 6.90
CA ASP A 21 -1.83 9.51 6.78
C ASP A 21 -3.20 9.07 7.31
N ALA A 22 -3.54 7.80 7.09
CA ALA A 22 -4.76 7.19 7.58
C ALA A 22 -4.68 6.78 9.06
N LYS A 23 -3.57 7.07 9.76
CA LYS A 23 -3.32 6.66 11.16
C LYS A 23 -3.55 5.16 11.40
N GLY A 24 -3.18 4.32 10.42
CA GLY A 24 -3.40 2.87 10.49
C GLY A 24 -4.78 2.39 10.04
N SER A 25 -5.70 3.29 9.68
CA SER A 25 -7.02 2.92 9.13
C SER A 25 -6.90 2.46 7.68
N ARG A 26 -6.91 1.14 7.47
CA ARG A 26 -6.84 0.50 6.14
C ARG A 26 -7.96 0.97 5.21
N THR A 27 -9.15 1.18 5.75
CA THR A 27 -10.30 1.69 4.99
C THR A 27 -10.03 3.10 4.46
N GLU A 28 -9.44 3.94 5.29
CA GLU A 28 -9.16 5.32 4.92
C GLU A 28 -7.97 5.43 3.97
N ALA A 29 -6.95 4.57 4.16
CA ALA A 29 -5.85 4.42 3.21
C ALA A 29 -6.35 3.96 1.82
N ALA A 30 -7.26 2.98 1.75
CA ALA A 30 -7.85 2.53 0.49
C ALA A 30 -8.62 3.66 -0.21
N LYS A 31 -9.44 4.41 0.52
CA LYS A 31 -10.17 5.57 0.00
C LYS A 31 -9.23 6.64 -0.52
N ARG A 32 -8.18 6.99 0.23
CA ARG A 32 -7.16 7.97 -0.17
C ARG A 32 -6.38 7.54 -1.41
N LEU A 33 -6.11 6.25 -1.54
CA LEU A 33 -5.44 5.69 -2.72
C LEU A 33 -6.38 5.51 -3.93
N GLY A 34 -7.69 5.74 -3.78
CA GLY A 34 -8.67 5.51 -4.84
C GLY A 34 -8.79 4.04 -5.25
N VAL A 35 -8.40 3.11 -4.38
CA VAL A 35 -8.43 1.67 -4.67
C VAL A 35 -9.49 0.98 -3.84
N SER A 36 -10.02 -0.13 -4.35
CA SER A 36 -10.90 -0.99 -3.55
C SER A 36 -10.16 -1.54 -2.32
N ARG A 37 -10.89 -1.79 -1.23
CA ARG A 37 -10.34 -2.46 -0.04
C ARG A 37 -9.65 -3.79 -0.39
N ALA A 38 -10.23 -4.55 -1.31
CA ALA A 38 -9.67 -5.83 -1.76
C ALA A 38 -8.31 -5.67 -2.46
N THR A 39 -8.15 -4.62 -3.28
CA THR A 39 -6.87 -4.29 -3.92
C THR A 39 -5.84 -3.85 -2.88
N LEU A 40 -6.24 -3.08 -1.86
CA LEU A 40 -5.35 -2.68 -0.77
C LEU A 40 -4.87 -3.91 0.01
N TYR A 41 -5.77 -4.83 0.38
CA TYR A 41 -5.40 -6.05 1.10
C TYR A 41 -4.41 -6.93 0.33
N ARG A 42 -4.62 -7.12 -0.98
CA ARG A 42 -3.67 -7.87 -1.82
C ARG A 42 -2.27 -7.24 -1.79
N ARG A 43 -2.18 -5.92 -1.95
CA ARG A 43 -0.91 -5.19 -1.88
C ARG A 43 -0.27 -5.25 -0.50
N LEU A 44 -1.05 -5.20 0.57
CA LEU A 44 -0.54 -5.35 1.94
C LEU A 44 0.06 -6.74 2.17
N VAL A 45 -0.61 -7.79 1.69
CA VAL A 45 -0.14 -9.18 1.76
C VAL A 45 1.13 -9.36 0.93
N GLU A 46 1.16 -8.84 -0.30
CA GLU A 46 2.34 -8.86 -1.18
C GLU A 46 3.55 -8.15 -0.53
N LEU A 47 3.32 -7.07 0.22
CA LEU A 47 4.35 -6.31 0.90
C LEU A 47 4.66 -6.82 2.32
N ASN A 48 3.99 -7.88 2.76
CA ASN A 48 4.08 -8.48 4.09
C ASN A 48 3.89 -7.45 5.22
N ILE A 49 3.06 -6.42 4.98
CA ILE A 49 2.74 -5.38 5.96
C ILE A 49 1.61 -5.93 6.81
N GLN A 50 1.96 -6.52 7.95
CA GLN A 50 0.95 -6.97 8.90
C GLN A 50 0.34 -5.77 9.63
N PRO A 51 -1.00 -5.72 9.73
CA PRO A 51 -1.64 -4.75 10.60
C PRO A 51 -1.30 -5.06 12.06
N ARG A 52 -0.63 -4.13 12.73
CA ARG A 52 -0.58 -4.13 14.20
C ARG A 52 -1.85 -3.52 14.78
#